data_AF-A0A0D2ZYY0-F1
#
_entry.id   AF-A0A0D2ZYY0-F1
#
_cell.length_a   1.000
_cell.length_b   1.000
_cell.length_c   1.000
_cell.angle_alpha   90.00
_cell.angle_beta   90.00
_cell.angle_gamma   90.00
#
_symmetry.space_group_name_H-M   'P 1'
#
loop_
_entity.id
_entity.type
_entity.pdbx_description
1 polymer ?
#
loop_
_entity_poly.entity_id
_entity_poly.type
_entity_poly.pdbx_seq_one_letter_code
_entity_poly.pdbx_strand_id
1 'polypeptide(L)'
;MCEIHKGSSLAALISKADLIIWDEAPMAHRHAFETLDRSFRDLLSHESPEASTQPFGGKTVLLGGDFRQILPVIPHGKRPDTVLASISKSYLWKMAQVFTLSINMRLRQEDKDFAKWILQVGDGEADALASNKPKHEEGNQITVDKRLLISRSDTPHEALAHAAYPNFLQNY
;
A
#
# COMPACT_ATOMS: atom_id res chain seq x y z
N MET A 1 -14.78 -16.52 -8.17
CA MET A 1 -13.62 -17.43 -8.22
C MET A 1 -12.67 -16.87 -9.29
N CYS A 2 -11.36 -17.03 -9.15
CA CYS A 2 -10.41 -16.67 -10.21
C CYS A 2 -10.56 -17.68 -11.36
N GLU A 3 -10.34 -17.24 -12.59
CA GLU A 3 -10.35 -18.12 -13.77
C GLU A 3 -9.01 -18.88 -13.87
N ILE A 4 -8.82 -19.86 -12.97
CA ILE A 4 -7.65 -20.73 -12.96
C ILE A 4 -8.13 -22.14 -13.31
N HIS A 5 -7.90 -22.54 -14.56
CA HIS A 5 -8.30 -23.88 -15.02
C HIS A 5 -7.40 -24.95 -14.40
N LYS A 6 -8.03 -26.04 -13.94
CA LYS A 6 -7.34 -27.24 -13.46
C LYS A 6 -6.47 -27.82 -14.57
N GLY A 7 -5.27 -28.28 -14.21
CA GLY A 7 -4.28 -28.81 -15.18
C GLY A 7 -3.61 -27.75 -16.06
N SER A 8 -3.91 -26.45 -15.89
CA SER A 8 -3.17 -25.39 -16.57
C SER A 8 -1.75 -25.23 -16.02
N SER A 9 -0.86 -24.63 -16.81
CA SER A 9 0.50 -24.29 -16.36
C SER A 9 0.50 -23.36 -15.14
N LEU A 10 -0.49 -22.46 -15.05
CA LEU A 10 -0.65 -21.56 -13.90
C LEU A 10 -1.06 -22.35 -12.64
N ALA A 11 -2.00 -23.28 -12.75
CA ALA A 11 -2.39 -24.15 -11.64
C ALA A 11 -1.20 -24.97 -11.13
N ALA A 12 -0.40 -25.54 -12.04
CA ALA A 12 0.82 -26.27 -11.68
C ALA A 12 1.86 -25.38 -11.00
N LEU A 13 2.01 -24.12 -11.44
CA LEU A 13 2.89 -23.15 -10.79
C LEU A 13 2.43 -22.82 -9.38
N ILE A 14 1.12 -22.58 -9.18
CA ILE A 14 0.54 -22.28 -7.87
C ILE A 14 0.70 -23.47 -6.91
N SER A 15 0.47 -24.70 -7.37
CA SER A 15 0.67 -25.90 -6.53
C SER A 15 2.13 -26.01 -6.07
N LYS A 16 3.10 -25.69 -6.93
CA LYS A 16 4.53 -25.73 -6.59
C LYS A 16 5.04 -24.54 -5.78
N ALA A 17 4.33 -23.41 -5.77
CA ALA A 17 4.79 -22.21 -5.06
C ALA A 17 4.61 -22.38 -3.55
N ASP A 18 5.65 -22.06 -2.77
CA ASP A 18 5.57 -22.09 -1.30
C ASP A 18 5.22 -20.72 -0.69
N LEU A 19 5.61 -19.64 -1.38
CA LEU A 19 5.45 -18.26 -0.96
C LEU A 19 4.85 -17.43 -2.09
N ILE A 20 3.88 -16.61 -1.74
CA ILE A 20 3.24 -15.64 -2.63
C ILE A 20 3.42 -14.26 -2.01
N ILE A 21 3.97 -13.33 -2.80
CA ILE A 21 4.20 -11.96 -2.36
C ILE A 21 3.22 -11.06 -3.12
N TRP A 22 2.46 -10.26 -2.38
CA TRP A 22 1.55 -9.28 -2.93
C TRP A 22 1.98 -7.89 -2.48
N ASP A 23 2.55 -7.12 -3.40
CA ASP A 23 2.96 -5.74 -3.15
C ASP A 23 1.79 -4.76 -3.32
N GLU A 24 1.81 -3.67 -2.57
CA GLU A 24 0.71 -2.68 -2.49
C GLU A 24 -0.68 -3.28 -2.20
N ALA A 25 -0.70 -4.30 -1.32
CA ALA A 25 -1.92 -4.97 -0.88
C ALA A 25 -3.01 -4.03 -0.32
N PRO A 26 -2.70 -2.93 0.41
CA PRO A 26 -3.71 -2.01 0.91
C PRO A 26 -4.56 -1.33 -0.18
N MET A 27 -4.03 -1.19 -1.40
CA MET A 27 -4.76 -0.58 -2.53
C MET A 27 -5.78 -1.53 -3.16
N ALA A 28 -5.64 -2.83 -2.95
CA ALA A 28 -6.50 -3.83 -3.56
C ALA A 28 -7.80 -4.04 -2.77
N HIS A 29 -8.90 -4.25 -3.48
CA HIS A 29 -10.19 -4.57 -2.89
C HIS A 29 -10.12 -5.92 -2.15
N ARG A 30 -10.72 -6.03 -0.96
CA ARG A 30 -10.72 -7.26 -0.14
C ARG A 30 -11.14 -8.51 -0.92
N HIS A 31 -12.10 -8.34 -1.83
CA HIS A 31 -12.63 -9.43 -2.66
C HIS A 31 -11.58 -10.04 -3.59
N ALA A 32 -10.50 -9.33 -3.94
CA ALA A 32 -9.39 -9.91 -4.68
C ALA A 32 -8.70 -11.00 -3.85
N PHE A 33 -8.37 -10.70 -2.60
CA PHE A 33 -7.78 -11.66 -1.65
C PHE A 33 -8.74 -12.81 -1.34
N GLU A 34 -10.01 -12.52 -1.06
CA GLU A 34 -11.02 -13.53 -0.74
C GLU A 34 -11.34 -14.44 -1.93
N THR A 35 -11.23 -13.92 -3.15
CA THR A 35 -11.41 -14.71 -4.36
C THR A 35 -10.18 -15.55 -4.63
N LEU A 36 -8.97 -15.02 -4.41
CA LEU A 36 -7.74 -15.79 -4.49
C LEU A 36 -7.72 -16.94 -3.48
N ASP A 37 -8.06 -16.66 -2.21
CA ASP A 37 -8.16 -17.65 -1.13
C ASP A 37 -9.09 -18.80 -1.53
N ARG A 38 -10.33 -18.50 -1.95
CA ARG A 38 -11.28 -19.53 -2.39
C ARG A 38 -10.76 -20.34 -3.57
N SER A 39 -10.07 -19.68 -4.51
CA SER A 39 -9.53 -20.34 -5.71
C SER A 39 -8.40 -21.30 -5.35
N PHE A 40 -7.52 -20.92 -4.41
CA PHE A 40 -6.45 -21.81 -3.95
C PHE A 40 -6.99 -22.96 -3.11
N ARG A 41 -7.99 -22.73 -2.25
CA ARG A 41 -8.65 -23.82 -1.52
C ARG A 41 -9.25 -24.83 -2.49
N ASP A 42 -9.99 -24.40 -3.51
CA ASP A 42 -10.55 -25.31 -4.51
C ASP A 42 -9.44 -26.05 -5.29
N LEU A 43 -8.43 -25.33 -5.74
CA LEU A 43 -7.35 -25.89 -6.54
C LEU A 43 -6.52 -26.94 -5.76
N LEU A 44 -6.13 -26.61 -4.53
CA LEU A 44 -5.19 -27.40 -3.73
C LEU A 44 -5.89 -28.51 -2.92
N SER A 45 -7.18 -28.36 -2.62
CA SER A 45 -7.96 -29.39 -1.90
C SER A 45 -8.03 -30.75 -2.62
N HIS A 46 -7.78 -30.75 -3.94
CA HIS A 46 -7.72 -31.99 -4.71
C HIS A 46 -6.48 -32.83 -4.38
N GLU A 47 -5.35 -32.19 -4.06
CA GLU A 47 -4.10 -32.87 -3.72
C GLU A 47 -3.99 -33.13 -2.21
N SER A 48 -4.50 -32.20 -1.39
CA SER A 48 -4.52 -32.29 0.07
C SER A 48 -5.87 -31.79 0.61
N PRO A 49 -6.76 -32.68 1.08
CA PRO A 49 -8.08 -32.29 1.58
C PRO A 49 -8.07 -31.20 2.67
N GLU A 50 -7.00 -31.13 3.46
CA GLU A 50 -6.80 -30.15 4.53
C GLU A 50 -6.77 -28.70 4.00
N ALA A 51 -6.27 -28.52 2.77
CA ALA A 51 -6.18 -27.22 2.11
C ALA A 51 -7.53 -26.53 1.96
N SER A 52 -8.64 -27.29 1.92
CA SER A 52 -10.01 -26.72 1.83
C SER A 52 -10.36 -25.77 2.99
N THR A 53 -9.72 -25.94 4.15
CA THR A 53 -10.01 -25.15 5.36
C THR A 53 -8.95 -24.12 5.68
N GLN A 54 -7.75 -24.27 5.12
CA GLN A 54 -6.62 -23.39 5.38
C GLN A 54 -6.70 -22.11 4.53
N PRO A 55 -6.31 -20.95 5.09
CA PRO A 55 -6.16 -19.73 4.30
C PRO A 55 -5.26 -19.97 3.09
N PHE A 56 -5.70 -19.50 1.93
CA PHE A 56 -4.97 -19.64 0.66
C PHE A 56 -4.57 -21.09 0.33
N GLY A 57 -5.38 -22.08 0.78
CA GLY A 57 -5.07 -23.49 0.57
C GLY A 57 -3.78 -23.94 1.25
N GLY A 58 -3.38 -23.29 2.34
CA GLY A 58 -2.15 -23.57 3.09
C GLY A 58 -0.91 -22.86 2.56
N LYS A 59 -1.03 -22.05 1.50
CA LYS A 59 0.10 -21.27 0.97
C LYS A 59 0.46 -20.11 1.88
N THR A 60 1.76 -19.85 2.02
CA THR A 60 2.23 -18.65 2.74
C THR A 60 2.04 -17.44 1.83
N VAL A 61 1.32 -16.43 2.31
CA VAL A 61 1.11 -15.17 1.59
C VAL A 61 1.68 -14.02 2.40
N LEU A 62 2.64 -13.32 1.80
CA LEU A 62 3.22 -12.10 2.34
C LEU A 62 2.58 -10.89 1.66
N LEU A 63 1.91 -10.06 2.45
CA LEU A 63 1.27 -8.84 1.99
C LEU A 63 2.16 -7.64 2.33
N GLY A 64 2.67 -6.98 1.30
CA GLY A 64 3.43 -5.74 1.39
C GLY A 64 2.56 -4.52 1.09
N GLY A 65 2.96 -3.37 1.62
CA GLY A 65 2.34 -2.07 1.32
C GLY A 65 2.25 -1.18 2.55
N ASP A 66 1.79 0.05 2.34
CA ASP A 66 1.64 1.04 3.40
C ASP A 66 0.19 1.55 3.45
N PHE A 67 -0.46 1.39 4.62
CA PHE A 67 -1.84 1.81 4.84
C PHE A 67 -2.01 3.33 4.93
N ARG A 68 -0.90 4.09 4.97
CA ARG A 68 -0.90 5.56 4.83
C ARG A 68 -1.03 6.00 3.38
N GLN A 69 -0.94 5.07 2.42
CA GLN A 69 -1.18 5.33 1.01
C GLN A 69 -2.69 5.28 0.67
N ILE A 70 -2.99 5.20 -0.63
CA ILE A 70 -4.35 5.20 -1.16
C ILE A 70 -5.07 3.90 -0.78
N LEU A 71 -6.22 4.02 -0.14
CA LEU A 71 -7.14 2.91 0.11
C LEU A 71 -7.85 2.47 -1.18
N PRO A 72 -8.53 1.31 -1.21
CA PRO A 72 -9.19 0.83 -2.42
C PRO A 72 -10.20 1.83 -2.97
N VAL A 73 -10.05 2.19 -4.25
CA VAL A 73 -10.90 3.16 -4.91
C VAL A 73 -12.24 2.51 -5.27
N ILE A 74 -13.33 3.09 -4.78
CA ILE A 74 -14.71 2.68 -5.12
C ILE A 74 -15.35 3.79 -5.96
N PRO A 75 -15.52 3.58 -7.29
CA PRO A 75 -16.17 4.55 -8.14
C PRO A 75 -17.56 4.91 -7.59
N HIS A 76 -17.81 6.20 -7.41
CA HIS A 76 -19.05 6.72 -6.81
C HIS A 76 -19.34 6.26 -5.37
N GLY A 77 -18.37 5.62 -4.71
CA GLY A 77 -18.46 5.18 -3.33
C GLY A 77 -18.23 6.32 -2.33
N LYS A 78 -18.81 6.17 -1.14
CA LYS A 78 -18.56 7.03 0.01
C LYS A 78 -17.43 6.47 0.87
N ARG A 79 -16.95 7.26 1.85
CA ARG A 79 -15.92 6.82 2.81
C ARG A 79 -16.21 5.45 3.46
N PRO A 80 -17.45 5.12 3.90
CA PRO A 80 -17.74 3.80 4.44
C PRO A 80 -17.52 2.66 3.43
N ASP A 81 -17.79 2.89 2.15
CA ASP A 81 -17.62 1.88 1.10
C ASP A 81 -16.14 1.56 0.91
N THR A 82 -15.28 2.57 0.90
CA THR A 82 -13.81 2.42 0.90
C THR A 82 -13.31 1.64 2.11
N VAL A 83 -13.83 1.93 3.30
CA VAL A 83 -13.49 1.18 4.52
C VAL A 83 -13.96 -0.27 4.42
N LEU A 84 -15.16 -0.53 3.90
CA LEU A 84 -15.68 -1.88 3.73
C LEU A 84 -14.94 -2.67 2.63
N ALA A 85 -14.37 -1.98 1.66
CA ALA A 85 -13.55 -2.55 0.60
C ALA A 85 -12.13 -2.92 1.05
N SER A 86 -11.64 -2.38 2.18
CA SER A 86 -10.28 -2.61 2.63
C SER A 86 -10.05 -4.06 3.07
N ILE A 87 -8.81 -4.53 2.91
CA ILE A 87 -8.42 -5.88 3.37
C ILE A 87 -8.65 -6.09 4.87
N SER A 88 -8.58 -5.02 5.68
CA SER A 88 -8.86 -5.09 7.12
C SER A 88 -10.31 -5.44 7.46
N LYS A 89 -11.23 -5.38 6.48
CA LYS A 89 -12.61 -5.87 6.58
C LYS A 89 -12.83 -7.24 5.94
N SER A 90 -11.77 -7.92 5.51
CA SER A 90 -11.84 -9.32 5.08
C SER A 90 -11.87 -10.27 6.28
N TYR A 91 -12.48 -11.44 6.12
CA TYR A 91 -12.32 -12.53 7.09
C TYR A 91 -10.86 -12.99 7.22
N LEU A 92 -10.05 -12.81 6.16
CA LEU A 92 -8.63 -13.16 6.12
C LEU A 92 -7.80 -12.34 7.11
N TRP A 93 -8.21 -11.10 7.41
CA TRP A 93 -7.45 -10.20 8.26
C TRP A 93 -7.24 -10.73 9.68
N LYS A 94 -8.20 -11.49 10.21
CA LYS A 94 -8.12 -12.10 11.55
C LYS A 94 -6.99 -13.14 11.66
N MET A 95 -6.50 -13.63 10.53
CA MET A 95 -5.45 -14.65 10.44
C MET A 95 -4.10 -14.04 10.06
N ALA A 96 -4.06 -12.74 9.76
CA ALA A 96 -2.85 -12.05 9.38
C ALA A 96 -1.97 -11.76 10.61
N GLN A 97 -0.66 -12.00 10.47
CA GLN A 97 0.35 -11.51 11.39
C GLN A 97 0.95 -10.22 10.83
N VAL A 98 0.95 -9.15 11.63
CA VAL A 98 1.43 -7.84 11.21
C VAL A 98 2.91 -7.67 11.59
N PHE A 99 3.73 -7.32 10.60
CA PHE A 99 5.12 -6.94 10.78
C PHE A 99 5.31 -5.49 10.32
N THR A 100 5.94 -4.66 11.15
CA THR A 100 6.16 -3.24 10.86
C THR A 100 7.63 -2.99 10.57
N LEU A 101 7.92 -2.39 9.41
CA LEU A 101 9.25 -1.90 9.07
C LEU A 101 9.42 -0.47 9.59
N SER A 102 10.48 -0.21 10.35
CA SER A 102 10.71 1.11 10.98
C SER A 102 11.89 1.88 10.39
N ILE A 103 12.72 1.25 9.56
CA ILE A 103 13.91 1.86 8.97
C ILE A 103 13.60 2.27 7.53
N ASN A 104 13.59 3.57 7.28
CA ASN A 104 13.51 4.11 5.92
C ASN A 104 14.89 4.03 5.26
N MET A 105 15.01 3.23 4.20
CA MET A 105 16.26 3.07 3.45
C MET A 105 16.43 4.06 2.31
N ARG A 106 15.41 4.86 1.97
CA ARG A 106 15.44 5.86 0.90
C ARG A 106 15.92 7.23 1.39
N LEU A 107 15.54 7.60 2.61
CA LEU A 107 15.94 8.86 3.22
C LEU A 107 17.31 8.71 3.88
N ARG A 108 18.13 9.77 3.80
CA ARG A 108 19.40 9.81 4.51
C ARG A 108 19.11 10.00 6.00
N GLN A 109 20.04 9.58 6.85
CA GLN A 109 19.93 9.76 8.31
C GLN A 109 19.88 11.23 8.75
N GLU A 110 20.27 12.16 7.89
CA GLU A 110 20.17 13.61 8.11
C GLU A 110 18.77 14.18 7.83
N ASP A 111 17.93 13.48 7.05
CA ASP A 111 16.59 13.95 6.66
C ASP A 111 15.52 13.57 7.71
N LYS A 112 15.88 13.51 9.00
CA LYS A 112 15.01 13.05 10.10
C LYS A 112 13.75 13.91 10.27
N ASP A 113 13.88 15.23 10.12
CA ASP A 113 12.76 16.15 10.24
C ASP A 113 11.73 15.91 9.14
N PHE A 114 12.19 15.69 7.90
CA PHE A 114 11.32 15.34 6.77
C PHE A 114 10.68 13.97 6.96
N ALA A 115 11.45 12.97 7.40
CA ALA A 115 10.94 11.63 7.68
C ALA A 115 9.85 11.63 8.76
N LYS A 116 10.02 12.42 9.81
CA LYS A 116 9.01 12.59 10.86
C LYS A 116 7.77 13.30 10.32
N TRP A 117 7.97 14.40 9.59
CA TRP A 117 6.86 15.18 9.03
C TRP A 117 6.01 14.36 8.06
N ILE A 118 6.62 13.58 7.16
CA ILE A 118 5.85 12.77 6.19
C ILE A 118 5.04 11.66 6.87
N LEU A 119 5.51 11.11 7.99
CA LEU A 119 4.73 10.18 8.81
C LEU A 119 3.53 10.86 9.47
N GLN A 120 3.72 12.07 10.03
CA GLN A 120 2.62 12.86 10.59
C GLN A 120 1.55 13.19 9.54
N VAL A 121 1.96 13.44 8.28
CA VAL A 121 1.03 13.60 7.17
C VAL A 121 0.21 12.32 6.94
N GLY A 122 0.88 11.16 6.87
CA GLY A 122 0.21 9.88 6.66
C GLY A 122 -0.69 9.44 7.80
N ASP A 123 -0.36 9.81 9.05
CA ASP A 123 -1.17 9.52 10.24
C ASP A 123 -2.31 10.55 10.44
N GLY A 124 -2.34 11.62 9.65
CA GLY A 124 -3.35 12.69 9.74
C GLY A 124 -3.16 13.65 10.90
N GLU A 125 -1.92 13.76 11.42
CA GLU A 125 -1.52 14.58 12.57
C GLU A 125 -0.80 15.87 12.17
N ALA A 126 -0.42 16.02 10.90
CA ALA A 126 0.27 17.21 10.42
C ALA A 126 -0.58 18.47 10.51
N ASP A 127 0.08 19.61 10.77
CA ASP A 127 -0.57 20.92 10.85
C ASP A 127 -1.35 21.24 9.58
N ALA A 128 -2.63 21.56 9.74
CA ALA A 128 -3.53 21.90 8.65
C ALA A 128 -4.09 23.31 8.82
N LEU A 129 -4.36 23.98 7.70
CA LEU A 129 -5.07 25.25 7.70
C LEU A 129 -6.48 25.05 8.26
N ALA A 130 -6.90 25.95 9.16
CA ALA A 130 -8.25 25.93 9.70
C ALA A 130 -9.25 26.12 8.55
N SER A 131 -10.06 25.09 8.31
CA SER A 131 -11.13 25.12 7.30
C SER A 131 -12.48 25.23 8.01
N ASN A 132 -13.29 26.22 7.61
CA ASN A 132 -14.69 26.33 8.02
C ASN A 132 -15.62 25.39 7.19
N LYS A 133 -15.07 24.55 6.31
CA LYS A 133 -15.84 23.62 5.49
C LYS A 133 -16.22 22.37 6.32
N PRO A 134 -17.40 21.77 6.08
CA PRO A 134 -17.75 20.51 6.71
C PRO A 134 -16.69 19.43 6.40
N LYS A 135 -16.23 18.68 7.42
CA LYS A 135 -15.16 17.66 7.35
C LYS A 135 -15.35 16.53 6.31
N HIS A 136 -16.49 16.53 5.60
CA HIS A 136 -16.93 15.46 4.73
C HIS A 136 -16.73 15.73 3.23
N GLU A 137 -16.42 16.96 2.81
CA GLU A 137 -16.43 17.31 1.37
C GLU A 137 -15.04 17.54 0.74
N GLU A 138 -14.06 18.07 1.48
CA GLU A 138 -12.70 18.27 0.98
C GLU A 138 -11.66 17.86 2.05
N GLY A 139 -10.52 17.34 1.60
CA GLY A 139 -9.39 17.01 2.49
C GLY A 139 -8.80 18.26 3.13
N ASN A 140 -8.17 18.10 4.30
CA ASN A 140 -7.48 19.20 4.97
C ASN A 140 -6.31 19.70 4.11
N GLN A 141 -6.15 21.03 4.02
CA GLN A 141 -4.95 21.62 3.41
C GLN A 141 -3.80 21.58 4.42
N ILE A 142 -2.83 20.72 4.17
CA ILE A 142 -1.66 20.53 5.02
C ILE A 142 -0.67 21.67 4.81
N THR A 143 -0.15 22.22 5.90
CA THR A 143 0.91 23.22 5.88
C THR A 143 2.26 22.52 5.72
N VAL A 144 3.03 22.92 4.71
CA VAL A 144 4.40 22.43 4.52
C VAL A 144 5.37 23.44 5.10
N ASP A 145 6.26 22.98 5.99
CA ASP A 145 7.31 23.84 6.53
C ASP A 145 8.21 24.37 5.39
N LYS A 146 8.48 25.68 5.39
CA LYS A 146 9.32 26.32 4.37
C LYS A 146 10.72 25.71 4.29
N ARG A 147 11.22 25.12 5.37
CA ARG A 147 12.51 24.40 5.42
C ARG A 147 12.53 23.16 4.53
N LEU A 148 11.37 22.58 4.22
CA LEU A 148 11.22 21.42 3.34
C LEU A 148 11.00 21.81 1.87
N LEU A 149 10.83 23.11 1.58
CA LEU A 149 10.54 23.61 0.25
C LEU A 149 11.81 24.08 -0.45
N ILE A 150 11.90 23.81 -1.75
CA ILE A 150 12.89 24.45 -2.61
C ILE A 150 12.55 25.94 -2.68
N SER A 151 13.56 26.78 -2.48
CA SER A 151 13.40 28.23 -2.53
C SER A 151 12.89 28.66 -3.91
N ARG A 152 11.91 29.56 -3.94
CA ARG A 152 11.43 30.13 -5.21
C ARG A 152 12.58 30.90 -5.86
N SER A 153 12.79 30.64 -7.14
CA SER A 153 13.74 31.36 -7.98
C SER A 153 13.06 31.84 -9.27
N ASP A 154 13.68 32.80 -9.93
CA ASP A 154 13.25 33.25 -11.26
C ASP A 154 13.49 32.17 -12.35
N THR A 155 14.30 31.14 -12.02
CA THR A 155 14.55 29.95 -12.85
C THR A 155 14.16 28.66 -12.12
N PRO A 156 12.84 28.35 -11.99
CA PRO A 156 12.37 27.24 -11.16
C PRO A 156 12.92 25.87 -11.55
N HIS A 157 13.17 25.65 -12.84
CA HIS A 157 13.72 24.39 -13.34
C HIS A 157 15.18 24.19 -12.94
N GLU A 158 15.98 25.27 -12.92
CA GLU A 158 17.39 25.21 -12.48
C GLU A 158 17.48 24.98 -10.97
N ALA A 159 16.64 25.65 -10.19
CA ALA A 159 16.55 25.43 -8.74
C ALA A 159 16.16 23.99 -8.42
N LEU A 160 15.20 23.40 -9.16
CA LEU A 160 14.82 22.01 -9.02
C LEU A 160 15.96 21.06 -9.38
N ALA A 161 16.63 21.30 -10.52
CA ALA A 161 17.74 20.48 -10.98
C ALA A 161 18.91 20.49 -9.98
N HIS A 162 19.28 21.67 -9.46
CA HIS A 162 20.34 21.82 -8.46
C HIS A 162 19.97 21.16 -7.12
N ALA A 163 18.70 21.23 -6.71
CA ALA A 163 18.23 20.58 -5.48
C ALA A 163 18.20 19.05 -5.60
N ALA A 164 17.75 18.50 -6.73
CA ALA A 164 17.67 17.07 -6.96
C ALA A 164 19.03 16.44 -7.28
N TYR A 165 19.88 17.16 -8.01
CA TYR A 165 21.20 16.71 -8.45
C TYR A 165 22.28 17.74 -8.10
N PRO A 166 22.69 17.82 -6.82
CA PRO A 166 23.77 18.69 -6.41
C PRO A 166 25.02 18.37 -7.23
N ASN A 167 25.64 19.40 -7.80
CA ASN A 167 26.89 19.28 -8.58
C ASN A 167 26.79 18.41 -9.84
N PHE A 168 25.61 18.33 -10.49
CA PHE A 168 25.43 17.57 -11.73
C PHE A 168 26.51 17.85 -12.78
N LEU A 169 26.80 19.14 -13.04
CA LEU A 169 27.83 19.60 -14.00
C LEU A 169 29.28 19.32 -13.58
N GLN A 170 29.54 18.98 -12.31
CA GLN A 170 30.88 18.61 -11.84
C GLN A 170 31.08 17.09 -11.83
N ASN A 171 29.98 16.33 -11.78
CA ASN A 171 29.99 14.88 -11.68
C ASN A 171 29.85 14.17 -13.04
N TYR A 172 29.49 14.91 -14.10
CA TYR A 172 29.30 14.44 -15.48
C TYR A 172 29.69 15.53 -16.48
#